data_AF-A0A0G4NCS6-F1
#
_entry.id   AF-A0A0G4NCS6-F1
#
_cell.length_a   1.000
_cell.length_b   1.000
_cell.length_c   1.000
_cell.angle_alpha   90.00
_cell.angle_beta   90.00
_cell.angle_gamma   90.00
#
_symmetry.space_group_name_H-M   'P 1'
#
loop_
_entity.id
_entity.type
_entity.pdbx_description
1 polymer ?
#
loop_
_entity_poly.entity_id
_entity_poly.type
_entity_poly.pdbx_seq_one_letter_code
_entity_poly.pdbx_strand_id
1 'polypeptide(L)'
;MPPMADGGSQRGYFGRTESPYNQEYMCTSYASGSSSGSGVATAAGFAPIGLGSETVSSGRAPASINGIVGYSPSWGAVPCRGVWPLYPTCDVLTPHTKIVEDMLAVLDVIMADEPTSDGDFWRTQETIQIPKSSEIRPKSFSSLMDPIALKGKRLAVPKCYIGKGTTTAGDAPAFADSIGALWLQAKKDLEALGAKRCHVPGMPEGWIDIERGQRIALGWDNFLRTNDAPNCKTLATVHHKKIRPFYASLDDPRKHTEAQNHVRYADIVEYIRHRPESIHDLPGCAEALRSLEAARKRDLDSWLDEHGCDAIVFPTNGDVPRADAEEVLSSMQHALRDGVKVYTDGDLLRYAYAFETATRHRTSPPLTPSLSSDSLASSIRLEHPPSHAQASNLTVNVVSVNAEAIGDNEVRHVHLEGTCSSSEPSFKVESINVFSNGEPSAAVQLTGNRWTWQGRLEKPQHHEKYPPEGRLPRDQFMIVIEAKALNGRSTAVMRLID
;
A
#
# COMPACT_ATOMS: atom_id res chain seq x y z
N MET A 1 0.66 6.51 -3.65
CA MET A 1 2.03 5.99 -3.42
C MET A 1 3.04 6.95 -4.04
N PRO A 2 4.26 7.07 -3.48
CA PRO A 2 5.36 7.78 -4.10
C PRO A 2 5.79 7.08 -5.41
N PRO A 3 6.54 7.75 -6.29
CA PRO A 3 7.00 7.16 -7.54
C PRO A 3 7.74 5.84 -7.31
N MET A 4 7.35 4.82 -8.08
CA MET A 4 7.97 3.48 -8.08
C MET A 4 7.98 2.74 -6.74
N ALA A 5 7.20 3.19 -5.75
CA ALA A 5 7.29 2.72 -4.37
C ALA A 5 8.68 2.94 -3.70
N ASP A 6 9.59 3.68 -4.33
CA ASP A 6 10.92 4.02 -3.82
C ASP A 6 10.83 5.20 -2.83
N GLY A 7 10.19 4.94 -1.70
CA GLY A 7 9.97 5.91 -0.64
C GLY A 7 8.80 5.56 0.28
N GLY A 8 8.23 6.60 0.91
CA GLY A 8 7.06 6.50 1.76
C GLY A 8 6.05 7.61 1.50
N SER A 9 6.33 8.82 1.96
CA SER A 9 5.39 9.95 1.91
C SER A 9 5.71 11.01 0.87
N GLN A 10 6.72 10.80 0.02
CA GLN A 10 7.07 11.74 -1.05
C GLN A 10 5.89 11.90 -2.04
N ARG A 11 5.78 13.09 -2.63
CA ARG A 11 4.78 13.34 -3.69
C ARG A 11 5.15 12.60 -4.97
N GLY A 12 4.15 12.03 -5.61
CA GLY A 12 4.24 11.48 -6.95
C GLY A 12 3.30 12.17 -7.93
N TYR A 13 3.03 11.48 -9.04
CA TYR A 13 2.13 11.96 -10.09
C TYR A 13 0.75 12.40 -9.54
N PHE A 14 0.24 11.69 -8.54
CA PHE A 14 -1.04 11.98 -7.88
C PHE A 14 -0.89 12.73 -6.54
N GLY A 15 0.22 13.43 -6.30
CA GLY A 15 0.51 14.09 -5.03
C GLY A 15 0.88 13.09 -3.93
N ARG A 16 0.44 13.34 -2.69
CA ARG A 16 0.62 12.43 -1.53
C ARG A 16 -0.70 12.21 -0.80
N THR A 17 -0.74 11.16 0.01
CA THR A 17 -1.89 10.83 0.87
C THR A 17 -1.74 11.48 2.25
N GLU A 18 -2.83 12.05 2.78
CA GLU A 18 -2.86 12.68 4.10
C GLU A 18 -3.48 11.76 5.16
N SER A 19 -3.15 12.00 6.44
CA SER A 19 -3.63 11.20 7.57
C SER A 19 -5.12 11.44 7.85
N PRO A 20 -5.94 10.38 8.02
CA PRO A 20 -7.34 10.50 8.44
C PRO A 20 -7.48 10.69 9.96
N TYR A 21 -6.38 10.61 10.73
CA TYR A 21 -6.40 10.82 12.18
C TYR A 21 -5.98 12.24 12.58
N ASN A 22 -4.87 12.73 12.04
CA ASN A 22 -4.32 14.03 12.39
C ASN A 22 -3.43 14.56 11.26
N GLN A 23 -3.80 15.70 10.68
CA GLN A 23 -3.09 16.34 9.57
C GLN A 23 -1.75 16.99 9.96
N GLU A 24 -1.42 17.09 11.25
CA GLU A 24 -0.08 17.50 11.70
C GLU A 24 1.00 16.41 11.48
N TYR A 25 0.57 15.17 11.26
CA TYR A 25 1.43 14.00 11.09
C TYR A 25 1.18 13.31 9.75
N MET A 26 2.20 12.61 9.25
CA MET A 26 2.08 11.80 8.05
C MET A 26 1.23 10.56 8.31
N CYS A 27 0.65 10.01 7.24
CA CYS A 27 -0.11 8.76 7.28
C CYS A 27 0.78 7.50 7.16
N THR A 28 2.09 7.66 7.05
CA THR A 28 3.07 6.58 6.86
C THR A 28 4.48 7.07 7.19
N SER A 29 5.46 6.17 7.27
CA SER A 29 6.87 6.52 7.43
C SER A 29 7.40 7.21 6.17
N TYR A 30 8.23 8.26 6.32
CA TYR A 30 8.67 9.07 5.17
C TYR A 30 9.60 8.31 4.21
N ALA A 31 10.51 7.49 4.75
CA ALA A 31 11.54 6.81 3.97
C ALA A 31 11.06 5.50 3.32
N SER A 32 10.17 4.75 3.97
CA SER A 32 9.61 3.51 3.46
C SER A 32 8.21 3.30 4.03
N GLY A 33 7.22 3.36 3.15
CA GLY A 33 5.83 3.50 3.57
C GLY A 33 4.85 3.62 2.40
N SER A 34 5.22 3.13 1.22
CA SER A 34 4.62 3.56 -0.05
C SER A 34 3.14 3.17 -0.22
N SER A 35 2.62 2.18 0.52
CA SER A 35 1.21 1.79 0.51
C SER A 35 0.30 2.73 1.32
N SER A 36 0.66 4.00 1.47
CA SER A 36 -0.08 5.04 2.21
C SER A 36 -1.55 5.14 1.81
N GLY A 37 -1.84 5.17 0.50
CA GLY A 37 -3.21 5.21 -0.01
C GLY A 37 -4.04 4.01 0.41
N SER A 38 -3.46 2.80 0.39
CA SER A 38 -4.15 1.58 0.86
C SER A 38 -4.40 1.63 2.37
N GLY A 39 -3.43 2.09 3.15
CA GLY A 39 -3.59 2.23 4.61
C GLY A 39 -4.70 3.21 4.97
N VAL A 40 -4.67 4.41 4.37
CA VAL A 40 -5.67 5.45 4.63
C VAL A 40 -7.06 5.05 4.14
N ALA A 41 -7.19 4.52 2.91
CA ALA A 41 -8.49 4.12 2.37
C ALA A 41 -9.17 3.03 3.21
N THR A 42 -8.39 2.07 3.70
CA THR A 42 -8.90 1.01 4.60
C THR A 42 -9.30 1.61 5.96
N ALA A 43 -8.45 2.44 6.55
CA ALA A 43 -8.70 3.04 7.86
C ALA A 43 -9.93 3.96 7.88
N ALA A 44 -10.09 4.77 6.82
CA ALA A 44 -11.19 5.70 6.61
C ALA A 44 -12.50 5.02 6.17
N GLY A 45 -12.47 3.74 5.82
CA GLY A 45 -13.66 3.00 5.38
C GLY A 45 -14.09 3.27 3.93
N PHE A 46 -13.20 3.76 3.08
CA PHE A 46 -13.47 3.91 1.64
C PHE A 46 -13.56 2.57 0.91
N ALA A 47 -12.93 1.53 1.48
CA ALA A 47 -13.09 0.14 1.06
C ALA A 47 -13.01 -0.77 2.31
N PRO A 48 -13.64 -1.96 2.27
CA PRO A 48 -13.53 -2.94 3.36
C PRO A 48 -12.11 -3.50 3.49
N ILE A 49 -11.39 -3.57 2.36
CA ILE A 49 -10.02 -4.10 2.26
C ILE A 49 -9.16 -3.18 1.41
N GLY A 50 -7.86 -3.16 1.68
CA GLY A 50 -6.85 -2.54 0.82
C GLY A 50 -5.78 -3.55 0.42
N LEU A 51 -5.19 -3.38 -0.76
CA LEU A 51 -4.04 -4.16 -1.21
C LEU A 51 -2.86 -3.21 -1.43
N GLY A 52 -1.80 -3.40 -0.65
CA GLY A 52 -0.51 -2.75 -0.82
C GLY A 52 0.58 -3.74 -1.22
N SER A 53 1.82 -3.26 -1.23
CA SER A 53 3.02 -4.10 -1.32
C SER A 53 4.09 -3.62 -0.35
N GLU A 54 5.03 -4.51 -0.04
CA GLU A 54 6.14 -4.25 0.84
C GLU A 54 7.46 -4.72 0.24
N THR A 55 8.44 -3.82 0.21
CA THR A 55 9.84 -4.10 -0.11
C THR A 55 10.73 -4.02 1.15
N VAL A 56 10.42 -3.10 2.07
CA VAL A 56 11.13 -2.94 3.35
C VAL A 56 10.13 -2.78 4.49
N SER A 57 9.33 -1.71 4.48
CA SER A 57 8.24 -1.51 5.45
C SER A 57 6.99 -0.88 4.82
N SER A 58 6.91 -0.86 3.49
CA SER A 58 5.85 -0.17 2.75
C SER A 58 4.43 -0.66 3.00
N GLY A 59 4.24 -1.84 3.60
CA GLY A 59 2.94 -2.35 4.04
C GLY A 59 2.72 -2.12 5.54
N ARG A 60 3.67 -2.52 6.37
CA ARG A 60 3.52 -2.42 7.84
C ARG A 60 3.56 -0.99 8.38
N ALA A 61 4.33 -0.09 7.77
CA ALA A 61 4.37 1.33 8.18
C ALA A 61 2.99 2.01 8.05
N PRO A 62 2.33 1.99 6.87
CA PRO A 62 1.00 2.57 6.76
C PRO A 62 -0.05 1.79 7.57
N ALA A 63 0.09 0.48 7.75
CA ALA A 63 -0.83 -0.27 8.61
C ALA A 63 -0.80 0.21 10.07
N SER A 64 0.40 0.29 10.63
CA SER A 64 0.68 0.75 11.98
C SER A 64 0.17 2.18 12.23
N ILE A 65 0.57 3.13 11.37
CA ILE A 65 0.27 4.56 11.54
C ILE A 65 -1.23 4.86 11.36
N ASN A 66 -1.96 4.03 10.61
CA ASN A 66 -3.40 4.18 10.42
C ASN A 66 -4.25 3.26 11.33
N GLY A 67 -3.64 2.55 12.27
CA GLY A 67 -4.34 1.70 13.22
C GLY A 67 -5.16 0.59 12.55
N ILE A 68 -4.58 -0.09 11.56
CA ILE A 68 -5.18 -1.21 10.84
C ILE A 68 -4.23 -2.42 10.84
N VAL A 69 -4.75 -3.58 10.44
CA VAL A 69 -3.98 -4.81 10.28
C VAL A 69 -3.31 -4.83 8.91
N GLY A 70 -1.99 -5.06 8.88
CA GLY A 70 -1.22 -5.31 7.66
C GLY A 70 -0.48 -6.64 7.78
N TYR A 71 -0.48 -7.44 6.72
CA TYR A 71 0.17 -8.76 6.71
C TYR A 71 1.18 -8.86 5.57
N SER A 72 2.47 -8.98 5.91
CA SER A 72 3.54 -9.27 4.96
C SER A 72 3.79 -10.79 4.96
N PRO A 73 3.42 -11.51 3.88
CA PRO A 73 3.56 -12.96 3.81
C PRO A 73 5.02 -13.39 3.64
N SER A 74 5.30 -14.67 3.90
CA SER A 74 6.55 -15.31 3.46
C SER A 74 6.69 -15.25 1.94
N TRP A 75 7.93 -15.24 1.44
CA TRP A 75 8.20 -15.16 -0.01
C TRP A 75 7.47 -16.26 -0.79
N GLY A 76 6.82 -15.85 -1.87
CA GLY A 76 6.04 -16.71 -2.75
C GLY A 76 4.74 -17.23 -2.17
N ALA A 77 4.41 -16.98 -0.89
CA ALA A 77 3.17 -17.50 -0.30
C ALA A 77 1.93 -16.87 -0.95
N VAL A 78 1.93 -15.55 -1.13
CA VAL A 78 0.98 -14.85 -2.02
C VAL A 78 1.71 -14.50 -3.31
N PRO A 79 1.25 -14.96 -4.49
CA PRO A 79 1.89 -14.62 -5.76
C PRO A 79 1.94 -13.10 -6.02
N CYS A 80 3.07 -12.61 -6.52
CA CYS A 80 3.30 -11.19 -6.81
C CYS A 80 3.20 -10.86 -8.31
N ARG A 81 2.75 -11.79 -9.15
CA ARG A 81 2.59 -11.54 -10.59
C ARG A 81 1.64 -10.36 -10.83
N GLY A 82 2.08 -9.40 -11.65
CA GLY A 82 1.31 -8.19 -11.95
C GLY A 82 1.45 -7.07 -10.92
N VAL A 83 2.23 -7.27 -9.84
CA VAL A 83 2.66 -6.19 -8.95
C VAL A 83 3.90 -5.52 -9.53
N TRP A 84 3.93 -4.19 -9.53
CA TRP A 84 5.11 -3.44 -10.00
C TRP A 84 6.29 -3.69 -9.05
N PRO A 85 7.43 -4.25 -9.52
CA PRO A 85 8.52 -4.62 -8.63
C PRO A 85 9.36 -3.40 -8.23
N LEU A 86 10.03 -3.47 -7.09
CA LEU A 86 11.08 -2.54 -6.67
C LEU A 86 12.38 -3.33 -6.43
N TYR A 87 12.46 -4.12 -5.36
CA TYR A 87 13.55 -5.07 -5.14
C TYR A 87 12.95 -6.49 -5.23
N PRO A 88 13.05 -7.20 -6.36
CA PRO A 88 12.34 -8.46 -6.54
C PRO A 88 12.70 -9.57 -5.53
N THR A 89 13.80 -9.44 -4.79
CA THR A 89 14.17 -10.32 -3.65
C THR A 89 13.39 -10.02 -2.38
N CYS A 90 12.81 -8.84 -2.23
CA CYS A 90 12.13 -8.41 -1.01
C CYS A 90 10.63 -8.21 -1.21
N ASP A 91 10.19 -7.96 -2.45
CA ASP A 91 8.82 -7.56 -2.76
C ASP A 91 7.78 -8.64 -2.42
N VAL A 92 6.80 -8.26 -1.61
CA VAL A 92 5.61 -9.06 -1.29
C VAL A 92 4.34 -8.23 -1.40
N LEU A 93 3.20 -8.86 -1.75
CA LEU A 93 1.88 -8.24 -1.63
C LEU A 93 1.48 -8.17 -0.14
N THR A 94 0.96 -7.03 0.30
CA THR A 94 0.57 -6.80 1.70
C THR A 94 -0.89 -6.35 1.77
N PRO A 95 -1.86 -7.24 2.07
CA PRO A 95 -3.23 -6.84 2.34
C PRO A 95 -3.33 -6.00 3.63
N HIS A 96 -4.33 -5.11 3.62
CA HIS A 96 -4.71 -4.23 4.72
C HIS A 96 -6.19 -4.42 5.06
N THR A 97 -6.51 -4.58 6.33
CA THR A 97 -7.88 -4.75 6.83
C THR A 97 -8.06 -4.08 8.19
N LYS A 98 -9.29 -3.77 8.59
CA LYS A 98 -9.55 -3.13 9.89
C LYS A 98 -9.38 -4.09 11.06
N ILE A 99 -9.62 -5.37 10.84
CA ILE A 99 -9.58 -6.44 11.85
C ILE A 99 -8.95 -7.72 11.30
N VAL A 100 -8.41 -8.57 12.18
CA VAL A 100 -7.74 -9.82 11.78
C VAL A 100 -8.72 -10.81 11.14
N GLU A 101 -9.99 -10.80 11.53
CA GLU A 101 -11.02 -11.64 10.91
C GLU A 101 -11.17 -11.39 9.40
N ASP A 102 -11.24 -10.12 9.00
CA ASP A 102 -11.26 -9.72 7.58
C ASP A 102 -9.96 -10.12 6.89
N MET A 103 -8.81 -10.01 7.57
CA MET A 103 -7.51 -10.46 7.03
C MET A 103 -7.53 -11.95 6.68
N LEU A 104 -8.05 -12.79 7.58
CA LEU A 104 -8.17 -14.23 7.34
C LEU A 104 -9.10 -14.52 6.15
N ALA A 105 -10.21 -13.80 6.00
CA ALA A 105 -11.10 -13.93 4.85
C ALA A 105 -10.43 -13.52 3.53
N VAL A 106 -9.64 -12.45 3.53
CA VAL A 106 -8.85 -12.02 2.36
C VAL A 106 -7.82 -13.08 1.97
N LEU A 107 -7.05 -13.58 2.94
CA LEU A 107 -6.03 -14.61 2.70
C LEU A 107 -6.61 -15.92 2.17
N ASP A 108 -7.85 -16.25 2.56
CA ASP A 108 -8.56 -17.41 2.03
C ASP A 108 -8.72 -17.34 0.50
N VAL A 109 -8.83 -16.14 -0.06
CA VAL A 109 -8.97 -15.89 -1.49
C VAL A 109 -7.61 -15.73 -2.17
N ILE A 110 -6.72 -14.89 -1.64
CA ILE A 110 -5.53 -14.44 -2.37
C ILE A 110 -4.31 -15.36 -2.23
N MET A 111 -4.22 -16.17 -1.17
CA MET A 111 -3.12 -17.12 -1.00
C MET A 111 -3.39 -18.39 -1.81
N ALA A 112 -3.34 -18.31 -3.13
CA ALA A 112 -3.66 -19.43 -4.04
C ALA A 112 -2.49 -19.74 -4.97
N ASP A 113 -2.48 -20.97 -5.50
CA ASP A 113 -1.49 -21.37 -6.49
C ASP A 113 -1.67 -20.56 -7.78
N GLU A 114 -0.58 -19.94 -8.25
CA GLU A 114 -0.58 -19.23 -9.53
C GLU A 114 -0.31 -20.23 -10.68
N PRO A 115 -1.12 -20.23 -11.75
CA PRO A 115 -0.91 -21.10 -12.90
C PRO A 115 0.39 -20.83 -13.67
N THR A 116 0.89 -19.59 -13.66
CA THR A 116 2.15 -19.19 -14.30
C THR A 116 3.01 -18.39 -13.33
N SER A 117 4.30 -18.71 -13.25
CA SER A 117 5.25 -17.99 -12.39
C SER A 117 5.82 -16.73 -13.02
N ASP A 118 5.52 -16.44 -14.29
CA ASP A 118 6.10 -15.31 -15.03
C ASP A 118 5.90 -13.98 -14.29
N GLY A 119 7.00 -13.27 -14.05
CA GLY A 119 6.98 -11.99 -13.34
C GLY A 119 6.99 -12.09 -11.81
N ASP A 120 7.02 -13.29 -11.23
CA ASP A 120 7.24 -13.52 -9.79
C ASP A 120 8.63 -14.13 -9.55
N PHE A 121 9.57 -13.29 -9.10
CA PHE A 121 10.98 -13.67 -8.99
C PHE A 121 11.22 -14.91 -8.12
N TRP A 122 10.55 -15.01 -6.97
CA TRP A 122 10.77 -16.11 -6.03
C TRP A 122 10.22 -17.43 -6.55
N ARG A 123 9.19 -17.39 -7.40
CA ARG A 123 8.61 -18.57 -8.04
C ARG A 123 9.34 -18.99 -9.32
N THR A 124 10.13 -18.12 -9.94
CA THR A 124 10.90 -18.45 -11.16
C THR A 124 12.36 -18.79 -10.90
N GLN A 125 12.95 -18.36 -9.79
CA GLN A 125 14.34 -18.72 -9.45
C GLN A 125 14.46 -20.21 -9.06
N GLU A 126 15.58 -20.85 -9.43
CA GLU A 126 15.81 -22.29 -9.21
C GLU A 126 16.73 -22.61 -8.03
N THR A 127 17.19 -21.57 -7.31
CA THR A 127 18.23 -21.72 -6.28
C THR A 127 17.66 -22.21 -4.94
N ILE A 128 16.53 -21.65 -4.54
CA ILE A 128 15.83 -21.96 -3.30
C ILE A 128 14.48 -22.57 -3.66
N GLN A 129 14.13 -23.71 -3.09
CA GLN A 129 12.80 -24.26 -3.28
C GLN A 129 11.78 -23.45 -2.47
N ILE A 130 10.83 -22.84 -3.18
CA ILE A 130 9.69 -22.15 -2.58
C ILE A 130 8.48 -23.07 -2.68
N PRO A 131 7.82 -23.43 -1.57
CA PRO A 131 6.63 -24.26 -1.60
C PRO A 131 5.48 -23.50 -2.27
N LYS A 132 4.56 -24.25 -2.86
CA LYS A 132 3.32 -23.70 -3.41
C LYS A 132 2.45 -23.12 -2.29
N SER A 133 1.58 -22.17 -2.63
CA SER A 133 0.64 -21.59 -1.68
C SER A 133 -0.23 -22.65 -1.03
N SER A 134 -0.71 -23.62 -1.83
CA SER A 134 -1.52 -24.75 -1.37
C SER A 134 -0.83 -25.68 -0.38
N GLU A 135 0.51 -25.70 -0.35
CA GLU A 135 1.31 -26.56 0.53
C GLU A 135 1.51 -25.94 1.92
N ILE A 136 1.44 -24.61 2.04
CA ILE A 136 1.72 -23.89 3.29
C ILE A 136 0.46 -23.27 3.94
N ARG A 137 -0.60 -23.03 3.16
CA ARG A 137 -1.83 -22.46 3.71
C ARG A 137 -2.68 -23.49 4.47
N PRO A 138 -3.46 -23.09 5.48
CA PRO A 138 -4.51 -23.95 6.02
C PRO A 138 -5.62 -24.18 4.98
N LYS A 139 -6.43 -25.24 5.20
CA LYS A 139 -7.62 -25.50 4.37
C LYS A 139 -8.58 -24.30 4.35
N SER A 140 -8.71 -23.60 5.47
CA SER A 140 -9.32 -22.28 5.56
C SER A 140 -8.61 -21.47 6.64
N PHE A 141 -8.32 -20.21 6.36
CA PHE A 141 -7.72 -19.27 7.31
C PHE A 141 -8.65 -18.98 8.49
N SER A 142 -9.96 -19.09 8.33
CA SER A 142 -10.92 -19.00 9.46
C SER A 142 -10.65 -20.02 10.57
N SER A 143 -10.02 -21.17 10.25
CA SER A 143 -9.64 -22.17 11.26
C SER A 143 -8.56 -21.69 12.24
N LEU A 144 -7.90 -20.57 11.95
CA LEU A 144 -6.91 -19.95 12.83
C LEU A 144 -7.52 -19.03 13.89
N MET A 145 -8.83 -18.79 13.86
CA MET A 145 -9.54 -17.97 14.85
C MET A 145 -9.61 -18.70 16.19
N ASP A 146 -8.64 -18.44 17.07
CA ASP A 146 -8.57 -19.01 18.42
C ASP A 146 -8.24 -17.91 19.44
N PRO A 147 -9.22 -17.47 20.25
CA PRO A 147 -9.03 -16.37 21.19
C PRO A 147 -8.11 -16.72 22.36
N ILE A 148 -7.78 -18.00 22.59
CA ILE A 148 -6.87 -18.45 23.66
C ILE A 148 -5.51 -18.91 23.12
N ALA A 149 -5.23 -18.68 21.83
CA ALA A 149 -4.01 -19.19 21.18
C ALA A 149 -2.69 -18.72 21.79
N LEU A 150 -2.70 -17.60 22.52
CA LEU A 150 -1.54 -17.06 23.24
C LEU A 150 -1.25 -17.81 24.56
N LYS A 151 -2.14 -18.68 25.03
CA LYS A 151 -1.97 -19.40 26.28
C LYS A 151 -0.74 -20.32 26.22
N GLY A 152 0.23 -20.07 27.10
CA GLY A 152 1.46 -20.85 27.19
C GLY A 152 2.53 -20.49 26.14
N LYS A 153 2.29 -19.43 25.34
CA LYS A 153 3.22 -18.96 24.31
C LYS A 153 4.29 -18.03 24.89
N ARG A 154 5.50 -18.10 24.33
CA ARG A 154 6.68 -17.32 24.73
C ARG A 154 7.02 -16.32 23.63
N LEU A 155 6.73 -15.05 23.88
CA LEU A 155 7.00 -13.97 22.92
C LEU A 155 8.31 -13.26 23.29
N ALA A 156 9.22 -13.15 22.32
CA ALA A 156 10.44 -12.37 22.46
C ALA A 156 10.19 -10.89 22.17
N VAL A 157 10.75 -10.00 22.99
CA VAL A 157 10.67 -8.55 22.78
C VAL A 157 12.09 -7.99 22.69
N PRO A 158 12.55 -7.54 21.51
CA PRO A 158 13.87 -6.95 21.36
C PRO A 158 13.99 -5.69 22.23
N LYS A 159 14.99 -5.69 23.12
CA LYS A 159 15.19 -4.61 24.11
C LYS A 159 15.43 -3.25 23.47
N CYS A 160 16.04 -3.22 22.28
CA CYS A 160 16.27 -2.01 21.51
C CYS A 160 14.94 -1.29 21.25
N TYR A 161 13.89 -2.01 20.84
CA TYR A 161 12.61 -1.43 20.42
C TYR A 161 11.69 -0.99 21.58
N ILE A 162 12.14 -1.12 22.82
CA ILE A 162 11.40 -0.72 24.02
C ILE A 162 12.24 0.13 25.00
N GLY A 163 13.39 0.64 24.54
CA GLY A 163 14.23 1.56 25.32
C GLY A 163 14.96 0.89 26.51
N LYS A 164 15.18 -0.42 26.47
CA LYS A 164 15.80 -1.20 27.56
C LYS A 164 17.10 -1.94 27.18
N GLY A 165 17.67 -1.66 26.01
CA GLY A 165 18.88 -2.31 25.51
C GLY A 165 20.12 -1.41 25.52
N THR A 166 21.29 -1.96 25.84
CA THR A 166 22.57 -1.41 25.39
C THR A 166 22.78 -1.86 23.96
N THR A 167 22.57 -0.97 22.99
CA THR A 167 22.75 -1.30 21.56
C THR A 167 24.24 -1.32 21.23
N THR A 168 24.80 -2.52 21.09
CA THR A 168 26.07 -2.72 20.36
C THR A 168 25.78 -2.69 18.86
N ALA A 169 26.54 -1.86 18.13
CA ALA A 169 26.41 -1.51 16.71
C ALA A 169 25.28 -0.52 16.37
N GLY A 170 25.54 0.29 15.34
CA GLY A 170 24.81 1.49 14.94
C GLY A 170 23.29 1.35 14.89
N ASP A 171 22.58 2.46 15.08
CA ASP A 171 21.14 2.64 14.88
C ASP A 171 20.24 2.24 16.08
N ALA A 172 20.46 2.91 17.22
CA ALA A 172 19.54 2.81 18.36
C ALA A 172 18.17 3.46 18.05
N PRO A 173 17.04 2.79 18.36
CA PRO A 173 15.68 3.31 18.18
C PRO A 173 15.48 4.66 18.88
N ALA A 174 14.96 5.67 18.17
CA ALA A 174 14.72 6.99 18.76
C ALA A 174 13.51 6.96 19.71
N PHE A 175 13.79 7.15 21.00
CA PHE A 175 12.84 7.71 21.98
C PHE A 175 13.28 9.13 22.35
N ALA A 176 12.34 9.96 22.81
CA ALA A 176 12.46 11.42 23.03
C ALA A 176 13.69 11.90 23.85
N ASP A 177 14.02 13.18 23.63
CA ASP A 177 15.25 13.99 23.82
C ASP A 177 16.25 13.77 25.01
N SER A 178 16.09 12.78 25.87
CA SER A 178 17.02 12.54 27.01
C SER A 178 18.28 11.69 26.69
N ILE A 179 18.49 11.27 25.43
CA ILE A 179 19.52 10.27 25.04
C ILE A 179 20.47 10.76 23.93
N GLY A 180 20.32 11.99 23.41
CA GLY A 180 21.12 12.49 22.28
C GLY A 180 22.63 12.62 22.54
N ALA A 181 23.03 12.96 23.76
CA ALA A 181 24.45 13.17 24.11
C ALA A 181 25.24 11.86 24.25
N LEU A 182 24.58 10.77 24.65
CA LEU A 182 25.20 9.46 24.85
C LEU A 182 25.41 8.73 23.51
N TRP A 183 24.51 8.95 22.55
CA TRP A 183 24.59 8.40 21.20
C TRP A 183 25.77 8.98 20.37
N LEU A 184 25.98 10.30 20.44
CA LEU A 184 27.10 10.96 19.74
C LEU A 184 28.48 10.48 20.23
N GLN A 185 28.57 10.08 21.50
CA GLN A 185 29.79 9.51 22.07
C GLN A 185 29.96 8.03 21.64
N ALA A 186 28.90 7.21 21.73
CA ALA A 186 28.94 5.80 21.33
C ALA A 186 29.23 5.60 19.83
N LYS A 187 28.71 6.47 18.95
CA LYS A 187 29.03 6.45 17.51
C LYS A 187 30.53 6.69 17.25
N LYS A 188 31.12 7.67 17.93
CA LYS A 188 32.56 7.96 17.84
C LYS A 188 33.41 6.78 18.33
N ASP A 189 32.96 6.12 19.39
CA ASP A 189 33.68 4.99 19.98
C ASP A 189 33.60 3.73 19.07
N LEU A 190 32.47 3.51 18.39
CA LEU A 190 32.28 2.39 17.45
C LEU A 190 33.05 2.56 16.14
N GLU A 191 33.14 3.78 15.60
CA GLU A 191 33.96 4.10 14.42
C GLU A 191 35.46 3.97 14.73
N ALA A 192 35.88 4.37 15.93
CA ALA A 192 37.26 4.23 16.39
C ALA A 192 37.69 2.77 16.64
N LEU A 193 36.73 1.86 16.87
CA LEU A 193 36.95 0.42 17.12
C LEU A 193 36.80 -0.46 15.87
N GLY A 194 36.60 0.14 14.68
CA GLY A 194 36.71 -0.57 13.39
C GLY A 194 35.49 -1.36 12.95
N ALA A 195 34.28 -1.01 13.41
CA ALA A 195 33.04 -1.65 12.97
C ALA A 195 32.87 -1.56 11.43
N LYS A 196 32.86 -2.70 10.75
CA LYS A 196 32.50 -2.82 9.32
C LYS A 196 31.03 -3.23 9.17
N ARG A 197 30.42 -2.78 8.07
CA ARG A 197 29.03 -3.04 7.62
C ARG A 197 28.54 -4.45 7.98
N CYS A 198 27.25 -4.57 8.30
CA CYS A 198 26.56 -5.85 8.50
C CYS A 198 26.78 -6.76 7.27
N HIS A 199 27.74 -7.68 7.38
CA HIS A 199 28.16 -8.54 6.28
C HIS A 199 27.40 -9.85 6.45
N VAL A 200 26.38 -10.09 5.63
CA VAL A 200 25.80 -11.44 5.50
C VAL A 200 26.92 -12.37 5.04
N PRO A 201 27.35 -13.36 5.86
CA PRO A 201 28.44 -14.24 5.47
C PRO A 201 28.14 -14.95 4.15
N GLY A 202 29.10 -14.98 3.22
CA GLY A 202 28.92 -15.57 1.89
C GLY A 202 28.14 -14.70 0.90
N MET A 203 27.87 -13.42 1.20
CA MET A 203 27.31 -12.51 0.20
C MET A 203 28.38 -12.13 -0.84
N PRO A 204 28.09 -12.21 -2.16
CA PRO A 204 29.02 -11.79 -3.20
C PRO A 204 29.43 -10.32 -3.07
N GLU A 205 30.69 -10.02 -3.40
CA GLU A 205 31.15 -8.64 -3.48
C GLU A 205 30.35 -7.86 -4.54
N GLY A 206 29.92 -6.65 -4.21
CA GLY A 206 29.13 -5.82 -5.11
C GLY A 206 27.65 -6.22 -5.24
N TRP A 207 27.15 -7.22 -4.50
CA TRP A 207 25.75 -7.66 -4.58
C TRP A 207 24.74 -6.53 -4.39
N ILE A 208 24.98 -5.61 -3.45
CA ILE A 208 24.09 -4.47 -3.17
C ILE A 208 23.89 -3.60 -4.42
N ASP A 209 24.93 -3.39 -5.22
CA ASP A 209 24.84 -2.62 -6.46
C ASP A 209 24.06 -3.37 -7.56
N ILE A 210 24.18 -4.69 -7.61
CA ILE A 210 23.41 -5.56 -8.52
C ILE A 210 21.93 -5.55 -8.13
N GLU A 211 21.63 -5.74 -6.84
CA GLU A 211 20.27 -5.77 -6.29
C GLU A 211 19.56 -4.42 -6.46
N ARG A 212 20.25 -3.30 -6.17
CA ARG A 212 19.68 -1.95 -6.21
C ARG A 212 19.82 -1.23 -7.56
N GLY A 213 20.30 -1.93 -8.59
CA GLY A 213 20.48 -1.39 -9.93
C GLY A 213 20.00 -2.34 -11.01
N GLN A 214 20.80 -3.34 -11.33
CA GLN A 214 20.57 -4.25 -12.45
C GLN A 214 19.29 -5.10 -12.28
N ARG A 215 19.01 -5.58 -11.06
CA ARG A 215 17.77 -6.34 -10.77
C ARG A 215 16.52 -5.48 -10.88
N ILE A 216 16.56 -4.24 -10.39
CA ILE A 216 15.46 -3.29 -10.54
C ILE A 216 15.18 -3.05 -12.03
N ALA A 217 16.24 -2.78 -12.80
CA ALA A 217 16.14 -2.52 -14.22
C ALA A 217 15.46 -3.69 -14.96
N LEU A 218 15.92 -4.92 -14.73
CA LEU A 218 15.35 -6.11 -15.35
C LEU A 218 13.93 -6.39 -14.86
N GLY A 219 13.65 -6.19 -13.58
CA GLY A 219 12.30 -6.35 -13.02
C GLY A 219 11.29 -5.40 -13.68
N TRP A 220 11.64 -4.12 -13.80
CA TRP A 220 10.77 -3.12 -14.46
C TRP A 220 10.60 -3.39 -15.96
N ASP A 221 11.67 -3.72 -16.68
CA ASP A 221 11.59 -4.02 -18.11
C ASP A 221 10.80 -5.31 -18.37
N ASN A 222 10.97 -6.35 -17.54
CA ASN A 222 10.16 -7.56 -17.59
C ASN A 222 8.68 -7.27 -17.35
N PHE A 223 8.36 -6.44 -16.35
CA PHE A 223 7.00 -6.02 -16.09
C PHE A 223 6.38 -5.33 -17.30
N LEU A 224 7.08 -4.34 -17.87
CA LEU A 224 6.61 -3.58 -19.03
C LEU A 224 6.34 -4.48 -20.25
N ARG A 225 7.24 -5.43 -20.52
CA ARG A 225 7.09 -6.40 -21.62
C ARG A 225 5.94 -7.37 -21.38
N THR A 226 5.79 -7.87 -20.16
CA THR A 226 4.75 -8.84 -19.79
C THR A 226 3.36 -8.20 -19.80
N ASN A 227 3.24 -6.96 -19.32
CA ASN A 227 1.98 -6.23 -19.29
C ASN A 227 1.58 -5.67 -20.67
N ASP A 228 2.50 -5.69 -21.65
CA ASP A 228 2.30 -5.25 -23.03
C ASP A 228 1.61 -3.87 -23.13
N ALA A 229 2.00 -2.91 -22.29
CA ALA A 229 1.34 -1.60 -22.26
C ALA A 229 1.51 -0.85 -23.59
N PRO A 230 0.43 -0.30 -24.20
CA PRO A 230 0.48 0.23 -25.57
C PRO A 230 1.48 1.38 -25.76
N ASN A 231 1.73 2.18 -24.72
CA ASN A 231 2.54 3.40 -24.79
C ASN A 231 3.95 3.24 -24.18
N CYS A 232 4.28 2.10 -23.58
CA CYS A 232 5.59 1.85 -22.98
C CYS A 232 5.85 0.34 -22.94
N LYS A 233 6.58 -0.18 -23.94
CA LYS A 233 6.89 -1.62 -24.07
C LYS A 233 8.23 -2.01 -23.46
N THR A 234 9.09 -1.04 -23.16
CA THR A 234 10.42 -1.27 -22.58
C THR A 234 10.88 -0.07 -21.77
N LEU A 235 11.69 -0.33 -20.75
CA LEU A 235 12.29 0.71 -19.91
C LEU A 235 13.29 1.59 -20.68
N ALA A 236 13.89 1.07 -21.77
CA ALA A 236 14.92 1.78 -22.54
C ALA A 236 14.42 3.11 -23.17
N THR A 237 13.11 3.24 -23.40
CA THR A 237 12.50 4.46 -23.96
C THR A 237 12.06 5.46 -22.89
N VAL A 238 12.18 5.12 -21.61
CA VAL A 238 11.71 5.97 -20.50
C VAL A 238 12.74 7.06 -20.20
N HIS A 239 12.27 8.30 -20.04
CA HIS A 239 13.13 9.40 -19.64
C HIS A 239 13.38 9.35 -18.12
N HIS A 240 14.57 8.93 -17.68
CA HIS A 240 14.88 8.67 -16.27
C HIS A 240 14.51 9.82 -15.30
N LYS A 241 14.66 11.09 -15.69
CA LYS A 241 14.29 12.24 -14.82
C LYS A 241 12.79 12.35 -14.53
N LYS A 242 11.93 11.67 -15.30
CA LYS A 242 10.49 11.62 -15.08
C LYS A 242 10.05 10.44 -14.21
N ILE A 243 10.97 9.53 -13.86
CA ILE A 243 10.65 8.37 -13.02
C ILE A 243 10.40 8.79 -11.58
N ARG A 244 11.23 9.70 -11.03
CA ARG A 244 11.07 10.28 -9.70
C ARG A 244 11.36 11.79 -9.73
N PRO A 245 10.40 12.61 -10.16
CA PRO A 245 10.50 14.07 -10.02
C PRO A 245 10.52 14.48 -8.54
N PHE A 246 11.13 15.64 -8.26
CA PHE A 246 11.17 16.23 -6.92
C PHE A 246 10.24 17.44 -6.89
N TYR A 247 9.20 17.41 -6.06
CA TYR A 247 8.18 18.46 -5.99
C TYR A 247 8.44 19.42 -4.83
N ALA A 248 8.75 18.87 -3.65
CA ALA A 248 9.07 19.64 -2.45
C ALA A 248 10.57 19.91 -2.30
N SER A 249 10.92 20.88 -1.45
CA SER A 249 12.30 21.37 -1.29
C SER A 249 13.27 20.29 -0.79
N LEU A 250 12.78 19.36 0.04
CA LEU A 250 13.55 18.25 0.60
C LEU A 250 13.22 16.89 -0.03
N ASP A 251 12.52 16.83 -1.16
CA ASP A 251 12.24 15.54 -1.82
C ASP A 251 13.50 14.86 -2.38
N ASP A 252 14.54 15.65 -2.68
CA ASP A 252 15.82 15.13 -3.19
C ASP A 252 16.58 14.39 -2.06
N PRO A 253 16.67 13.04 -2.11
CA PRO A 253 17.25 12.25 -1.04
C PRO A 253 18.74 12.52 -0.84
N ARG A 254 19.44 13.05 -1.86
CA ARG A 254 20.86 13.42 -1.78
C ARG A 254 21.15 14.52 -0.77
N LYS A 255 20.11 15.24 -0.32
CA LYS A 255 20.24 16.29 0.68
C LYS A 255 20.26 15.77 2.12
N HIS A 256 19.82 14.53 2.37
CA HIS A 256 19.54 14.08 3.74
C HIS A 256 19.67 12.56 4.00
N THR A 257 19.96 11.74 2.99
CA THR A 257 20.20 10.28 3.15
C THR A 257 21.51 9.83 2.52
N GLU A 258 21.98 8.65 2.92
CA GLU A 258 23.26 8.07 2.48
C GLU A 258 23.21 7.64 1.01
N ALA A 259 24.26 7.97 0.26
CA ALA A 259 24.35 7.71 -1.18
C ALA A 259 24.13 6.23 -1.57
N GLN A 260 24.55 5.29 -0.71
CA GLN A 260 24.38 3.85 -0.94
C GLN A 260 22.91 3.38 -0.97
N ASN A 261 21.99 4.19 -0.44
CA ASN A 261 20.56 3.92 -0.41
C ASN A 261 19.80 4.54 -1.59
N HIS A 262 20.49 5.28 -2.47
CA HIS A 262 19.85 5.97 -3.59
C HIS A 262 19.70 5.05 -4.80
N VAL A 263 18.48 4.97 -5.33
CA VAL A 263 18.22 4.31 -6.61
C VAL A 263 18.77 5.16 -7.75
N ARG A 264 19.64 4.58 -8.59
CA ARG A 264 20.31 5.25 -9.70
C ARG A 264 19.50 5.10 -11.00
N TYR A 265 18.44 5.90 -11.15
CA TYR A 265 17.48 5.80 -12.27
C TYR A 265 18.12 5.93 -13.67
N ALA A 266 19.16 6.74 -13.82
CA ALA A 266 19.87 6.88 -15.09
C ALA A 266 20.57 5.56 -15.47
N ASP A 267 21.28 4.95 -14.52
CA ASP A 267 21.96 3.67 -14.72
C ASP A 267 20.97 2.55 -15.01
N ILE A 268 19.82 2.55 -14.34
CA ILE A 268 18.73 1.58 -14.55
C ILE A 268 18.24 1.61 -16.00
N VAL A 269 17.96 2.80 -16.55
CA VAL A 269 17.49 2.94 -17.94
C VAL A 269 18.60 2.58 -18.93
N GLU A 270 19.84 3.01 -18.67
CA GLU A 270 20.98 2.72 -19.54
C GLU A 270 21.30 1.22 -19.58
N TYR A 271 21.19 0.52 -18.46
CA TYR A 271 21.45 -0.91 -18.37
C TYR A 271 20.57 -1.73 -19.32
N ILE A 272 19.30 -1.36 -19.48
CA ILE A 272 18.36 -2.06 -20.36
C ILE A 272 18.68 -1.87 -21.84
N ARG A 273 19.49 -0.89 -22.23
CA ARG A 273 19.96 -0.77 -23.62
C ARG A 273 20.90 -1.91 -24.02
N HIS A 274 21.50 -2.58 -23.04
CA HIS A 274 22.41 -3.72 -23.20
C HIS A 274 21.89 -4.92 -22.39
N ARG A 275 20.56 -5.10 -22.35
CA ARG A 275 19.86 -6.05 -21.48
C ARG A 275 20.43 -7.49 -21.60
N PRO A 276 20.78 -8.17 -20.48
CA PRO A 276 21.05 -9.61 -20.49
C PRO A 276 19.79 -10.43 -20.79
N GLU A 277 19.93 -11.76 -20.94
CA GLU A 277 18.80 -12.64 -21.24
C GLU A 277 17.80 -12.72 -20.08
N SER A 278 18.28 -13.03 -18.86
CA SER A 278 17.45 -13.20 -17.67
C SER A 278 17.89 -12.39 -16.45
N ILE A 279 16.93 -12.10 -15.55
CA ILE A 279 17.20 -11.55 -14.20
C ILE A 279 17.91 -12.56 -13.29
N HIS A 280 17.82 -13.85 -13.62
CA HIS A 280 18.45 -14.94 -12.86
C HIS A 280 19.94 -15.11 -13.20
N ASP A 281 20.38 -14.63 -14.37
CA ASP A 281 21.76 -14.78 -14.86
C ASP A 281 22.73 -13.74 -14.29
N LEU A 282 22.23 -12.82 -13.45
CA LEU A 282 23.06 -11.78 -12.86
C LEU A 282 24.17 -12.38 -11.97
N PRO A 283 25.41 -11.85 -12.03
CA PRO A 283 26.53 -12.40 -11.28
C PRO A 283 26.23 -12.54 -9.79
N GLY A 284 26.53 -13.72 -9.23
CA GLY A 284 26.37 -13.99 -7.80
C GLY A 284 24.92 -14.19 -7.33
N CYS A 285 23.91 -14.14 -8.21
CA CYS A 285 22.50 -14.23 -7.80
C CYS A 285 22.19 -15.49 -6.97
N ALA A 286 22.57 -16.67 -7.45
CA ALA A 286 22.36 -17.92 -6.73
C ALA A 286 23.11 -17.98 -5.39
N GLU A 287 24.31 -17.39 -5.30
CA GLU A 287 25.07 -17.34 -4.05
C GLU A 287 24.41 -16.40 -3.05
N ALA A 288 23.98 -15.22 -3.49
CA ALA A 288 23.27 -14.26 -2.65
C ALA A 288 21.98 -14.84 -2.06
N LEU A 289 21.16 -15.54 -2.88
CA LEU A 289 19.93 -16.16 -2.39
C LEU A 289 20.19 -17.23 -1.32
N ARG A 290 21.22 -18.07 -1.50
CA ARG A 290 21.64 -19.05 -0.48
C ARG A 290 22.11 -18.36 0.81
N SER A 291 22.87 -17.28 0.68
CA SER A 291 23.40 -16.54 1.82
C SER A 291 22.30 -15.80 2.59
N LEU A 292 21.30 -15.24 1.91
CA LEU A 292 20.11 -14.64 2.54
C LEU A 292 19.29 -15.67 3.32
N GLU A 293 19.00 -16.82 2.70
CA GLU A 293 18.24 -17.90 3.37
C GLU A 293 19.02 -18.49 4.55
N ALA A 294 20.34 -18.67 4.40
CA ALA A 294 21.20 -19.13 5.49
C ALA A 294 21.25 -18.12 6.66
N ALA A 295 21.27 -16.81 6.37
CA ALA A 295 21.22 -15.78 7.39
C ALA A 295 19.89 -15.79 8.13
N ARG A 296 18.76 -15.85 7.42
CA ARG A 296 17.42 -15.98 8.02
C ARG A 296 17.32 -17.18 8.96
N LYS A 297 17.77 -18.37 8.52
CA LYS A 297 17.77 -19.58 9.34
C LYS A 297 18.64 -19.47 10.59
N ARG A 298 19.84 -18.89 10.45
CA ARG A 298 20.80 -18.76 11.55
C ARG A 298 20.36 -17.71 12.57
N ASP A 299 20.00 -16.52 12.09
CA ASP A 299 19.84 -15.35 12.94
C ASP A 299 18.40 -15.22 13.49
N LEU A 300 17.41 -15.86 12.86
CA LEU A 300 16.01 -15.85 13.32
C LEU A 300 15.54 -17.24 13.77
N ASP A 301 15.44 -18.22 12.86
CA ASP A 301 14.82 -19.52 13.18
C ASP A 301 15.56 -20.25 14.30
N SER A 302 16.87 -20.43 14.13
CA SER A 302 17.70 -21.13 15.11
C SER A 302 17.72 -20.37 16.44
N TRP A 303 17.72 -19.04 16.40
CA TRP A 303 17.67 -18.22 17.60
C TRP A 303 16.34 -18.40 18.36
N LEU A 304 15.20 -18.40 17.66
CA LEU A 304 13.89 -18.65 18.25
C LEU A 304 13.82 -20.03 18.91
N ASP A 305 14.30 -21.07 18.20
CA ASP A 305 14.34 -22.44 18.71
C ASP A 305 15.23 -22.57 19.95
N GLU A 306 16.45 -22.03 19.90
CA GLU A 306 17.41 -22.04 21.02
C GLU A 306 16.88 -21.37 22.28
N HIS A 307 16.06 -20.32 22.13
CA HIS A 307 15.49 -19.55 23.24
C HIS A 307 14.07 -20.03 23.62
N GLY A 308 13.53 -21.02 22.89
CA GLY A 308 12.18 -21.54 23.05
C GLY A 308 11.12 -20.44 22.89
N CYS A 309 11.30 -19.54 21.93
CA CYS A 309 10.39 -18.44 21.66
C CYS A 309 9.48 -18.80 20.47
N ASP A 310 8.18 -18.54 20.60
CA ASP A 310 7.20 -18.81 19.55
C ASP A 310 7.11 -17.69 18.49
N ALA A 311 7.43 -16.45 18.87
CA ALA A 311 7.42 -15.29 17.97
C ALA A 311 8.22 -14.12 18.55
N ILE A 312 8.56 -13.16 17.69
CA ILE A 312 9.13 -11.86 18.07
C ILE A 312 8.02 -10.80 17.94
N VAL A 313 7.87 -9.95 18.97
CA VAL A 313 6.93 -8.84 18.97
C VAL A 313 7.61 -7.55 19.42
N PHE A 314 7.31 -6.45 18.74
CA PHE A 314 7.82 -5.11 19.06
C PHE A 314 6.90 -4.06 18.43
N PRO A 315 6.99 -2.78 18.87
CA PRO A 315 6.29 -1.69 18.21
C PRO A 315 6.72 -1.57 16.74
N THR A 316 5.77 -1.63 15.81
CA THR A 316 6.05 -1.48 14.37
C THR A 316 6.74 -0.16 14.08
N ASN A 317 6.31 0.93 14.74
CA ASN A 317 6.93 2.24 14.70
C ASN A 317 7.21 2.71 16.14
N GLY A 318 8.34 3.38 16.34
CA GLY A 318 8.71 4.08 17.56
C GLY A 318 8.16 5.52 17.63
N ASP A 319 7.90 6.14 16.48
CA ASP A 319 7.24 7.46 16.37
C ASP A 319 6.60 7.65 14.97
N VAL A 320 5.90 8.77 14.76
CA VAL A 320 5.23 9.13 13.50
C VAL A 320 5.83 10.41 12.91
N PRO A 321 6.22 10.45 11.62
CA PRO A 321 6.73 11.67 10.99
C PRO A 321 5.74 12.84 11.03
N ARG A 322 6.26 14.06 11.15
CA ARG A 322 5.48 15.30 11.01
C ARG A 322 5.10 15.53 9.54
N ALA A 323 3.91 16.05 9.28
CA ALA A 323 3.40 16.27 7.92
C ALA A 323 4.22 17.27 7.09
N ASP A 324 4.99 18.13 7.73
CA ASP A 324 5.85 19.15 7.11
C ASP A 324 7.29 18.67 6.83
N ALA A 325 7.59 17.36 7.00
CA ALA A 325 8.95 16.83 6.87
C ALA A 325 9.62 17.10 5.52
N GLU A 326 8.86 17.22 4.44
CA GLU A 326 9.39 17.55 3.10
C GLU A 326 9.73 19.04 2.90
N GLU A 327 9.39 19.89 3.88
CA GLU A 327 9.62 21.35 3.85
C GLU A 327 10.57 21.80 4.96
N VAL A 328 10.45 21.19 6.13
CA VAL A 328 11.17 21.57 7.35
C VAL A 328 12.25 20.54 7.66
N LEU A 329 13.51 20.97 7.64
CA LEU A 329 14.66 20.08 7.80
C LEU A 329 14.67 19.33 9.15
N SER A 330 14.25 19.97 10.25
CA SER A 330 14.17 19.28 11.55
C SER A 330 13.11 18.18 11.56
N SER A 331 11.96 18.41 10.91
CA SER A 331 10.92 17.42 10.70
C SER A 331 11.41 16.28 9.79
N MET A 332 12.18 16.59 8.73
CA MET A 332 12.85 15.57 7.91
C MET A 332 13.82 14.72 8.73
N GLN A 333 14.69 15.37 9.50
CA GLN A 333 15.67 14.69 10.34
C GLN A 333 14.99 13.78 11.36
N HIS A 334 13.87 14.21 11.95
CA HIS A 334 13.04 13.39 12.82
C HIS A 334 12.42 12.20 12.07
N ALA A 335 11.83 12.43 10.90
CA ALA A 335 11.22 11.40 10.06
C ALA A 335 12.21 10.31 9.62
N LEU A 336 13.50 10.63 9.58
CA LEU A 336 14.58 9.73 9.19
C LEU A 336 15.28 9.02 10.36
N ARG A 337 14.84 9.22 11.61
CA ARG A 337 15.41 8.51 12.77
C ARG A 337 14.99 7.04 12.78
N ASP A 338 15.85 6.18 13.33
CA ASP A 338 15.51 4.77 13.53
C ASP A 338 14.34 4.65 14.51
N GLY A 339 13.44 3.71 14.23
CA GLY A 339 12.17 3.58 14.96
C GLY A 339 11.06 4.38 14.32
N VAL A 340 11.35 5.55 13.75
CA VAL A 340 10.40 6.24 12.86
C VAL A 340 10.32 5.54 11.49
N LYS A 341 11.41 4.85 11.10
CA LYS A 341 11.58 4.08 9.85
C LYS A 341 11.06 2.62 9.83
N VAL A 342 10.60 2.05 10.96
CA VAL A 342 9.98 0.70 11.16
C VAL A 342 10.91 -0.47 11.55
N TYR A 343 10.34 -1.47 12.25
CA TYR A 343 10.93 -2.78 12.63
C TYR A 343 10.10 -3.99 12.14
N THR A 344 10.68 -5.21 11.98
CA THR A 344 10.06 -6.41 11.32
C THR A 344 10.13 -7.69 12.16
N ASP A 345 9.17 -8.64 12.01
CA ASP A 345 9.25 -10.13 12.21
C ASP A 345 7.90 -10.83 12.58
N GLY A 346 7.88 -12.21 12.57
CA GLY A 346 6.76 -13.11 12.20
C GLY A 346 6.06 -14.06 13.23
N ASP A 347 5.44 -15.13 12.68
CA ASP A 347 4.29 -15.99 13.11
C ASP A 347 3.13 -15.31 13.86
N LEU A 348 2.32 -14.58 13.11
CA LEU A 348 1.56 -13.48 13.66
C LEU A 348 0.05 -13.68 13.65
N LEU A 349 -0.54 -14.33 12.64
CA LEU A 349 -1.97 -14.17 12.39
C LEU A 349 -2.85 -14.67 13.54
N ARG A 350 -2.53 -15.84 14.10
CA ARG A 350 -3.28 -16.40 15.22
C ARG A 350 -3.04 -15.64 16.53
N TYR A 351 -1.79 -15.22 16.78
CA TYR A 351 -1.45 -14.41 17.97
C TYR A 351 -2.03 -13.00 17.88
N ALA A 352 -2.08 -12.42 16.68
CA ALA A 352 -2.70 -11.15 16.38
C ALA A 352 -4.21 -11.21 16.61
N TYR A 353 -4.90 -12.29 16.18
CA TYR A 353 -6.33 -12.48 16.45
C TYR A 353 -6.62 -12.54 17.96
N ALA A 354 -5.84 -13.32 18.72
CA ALA A 354 -5.99 -13.40 20.17
C ALA A 354 -5.71 -12.06 20.87
N PHE A 355 -4.66 -11.34 20.45
CA PHE A 355 -4.32 -10.01 20.97
C PHE A 355 -5.41 -8.97 20.63
N GLU A 356 -5.87 -8.91 19.39
CA GLU A 356 -6.93 -8.02 18.94
C GLU A 356 -8.23 -8.30 19.70
N THR A 357 -8.62 -9.57 19.83
CA THR A 357 -9.85 -9.97 20.54
C THR A 357 -9.82 -9.52 22.00
N ALA A 358 -8.66 -9.61 22.66
CA ALA A 358 -8.48 -9.23 24.05
C ALA A 358 -8.41 -7.71 24.26
N THR A 359 -7.94 -6.95 23.28
CA THR A 359 -7.59 -5.53 23.45
C THR A 359 -8.55 -4.56 22.77
N ARG A 360 -8.96 -4.86 21.53
CA ARG A 360 -9.86 -4.02 20.71
C ARG A 360 -9.44 -2.54 20.68
N HIS A 361 -8.13 -2.28 20.57
CA HIS A 361 -7.58 -0.93 20.68
C HIS A 361 -7.90 0.00 19.49
N ARG A 362 -8.28 -0.53 18.32
CA ARG A 362 -8.57 0.30 17.14
C ARG A 362 -9.73 1.26 17.43
N THR A 363 -9.54 2.52 17.04
CA THR A 363 -10.59 3.54 16.99
C THR A 363 -10.81 4.00 15.55
N SER A 364 -12.01 4.46 15.21
CA SER A 364 -12.26 5.06 13.90
C SER A 364 -11.53 6.42 13.80
N PRO A 365 -10.97 6.77 12.62
CA PRO A 365 -10.32 8.06 12.47
C PRO A 365 -11.32 9.22 12.65
N PRO A 366 -11.01 10.24 13.46
CA PRO A 366 -11.94 11.34 13.76
C PRO A 366 -12.23 12.25 12.56
N LEU A 367 -11.36 12.32 11.55
CA LEU A 367 -11.57 13.16 10.36
C LEU A 367 -12.47 12.49 9.30
N THR A 368 -12.76 11.20 9.46
CA THR A 368 -13.68 10.45 8.59
C THR A 368 -14.69 9.69 9.46
N PRO A 369 -15.60 10.40 10.15
CA PRO A 369 -16.61 9.75 10.98
C PRO A 369 -17.55 8.91 10.11
N SER A 370 -18.11 7.85 10.70
CA SER A 370 -19.14 7.06 10.02
C SER A 370 -20.33 7.92 9.61
N LEU A 371 -20.81 7.70 8.40
CA LEU A 371 -22.06 8.27 7.93
C LEU A 371 -23.23 7.43 8.45
N SER A 372 -24.42 8.04 8.51
CA SER A 372 -25.64 7.30 8.85
C SER A 372 -25.93 6.14 7.88
N SER A 373 -25.43 6.24 6.64
CA SER A 373 -25.52 5.23 5.60
C SER A 373 -24.57 4.04 5.78
N ASP A 374 -23.55 4.13 6.63
CA ASP A 374 -22.55 3.07 6.80
C ASP A 374 -23.07 1.87 7.60
N SER A 375 -24.21 2.06 8.28
CA SER A 375 -24.89 1.00 9.03
C SER A 375 -26.03 0.42 8.20
N LEU A 376 -25.80 -0.73 7.57
CA LEU A 376 -26.88 -1.52 6.97
C LEU A 376 -27.63 -2.25 8.09
N ALA A 377 -28.93 -2.00 8.24
CA ALA A 377 -29.76 -2.80 9.14
C ALA A 377 -29.70 -4.28 8.69
N SER A 378 -29.45 -5.18 9.65
CA SER A 378 -29.25 -6.62 9.45
C SER A 378 -30.46 -7.39 8.88
N SER A 379 -31.50 -6.70 8.45
CA SER A 379 -32.76 -7.27 7.97
C SER A 379 -32.70 -7.81 6.54
N ILE A 380 -31.62 -7.58 5.78
CA ILE A 380 -31.48 -8.15 4.43
C ILE A 380 -30.73 -9.48 4.50
N ARG A 381 -31.38 -10.51 5.08
CA ARG A 381 -31.07 -11.90 4.73
C ARG A 381 -31.88 -12.23 3.48
N LEU A 382 -31.22 -12.28 2.32
CA LEU A 382 -31.81 -12.89 1.14
C LEU A 382 -31.90 -14.40 1.42
N GLU A 383 -33.11 -14.89 1.73
CA GLU A 383 -33.35 -16.32 2.00
C GLU A 383 -33.05 -17.20 0.77
N HIS A 384 -32.98 -16.60 -0.43
CA HIS A 384 -32.50 -17.23 -1.66
C HIS A 384 -31.80 -16.20 -2.56
N PRO A 385 -30.48 -16.30 -2.83
CA PRO A 385 -29.88 -15.50 -3.90
C PRO A 385 -30.52 -15.96 -5.22
N PRO A 386 -31.14 -15.05 -6.01
CA PRO A 386 -31.74 -15.45 -7.27
C PRO A 386 -30.66 -16.00 -8.20
N SER A 387 -30.85 -17.24 -8.66
CA SER A 387 -29.98 -17.88 -9.63
C SER A 387 -29.92 -17.04 -10.91
N HIS A 388 -28.71 -16.62 -11.30
CA HIS A 388 -28.38 -16.10 -12.63
C HIS A 388 -29.27 -14.97 -13.20
N ALA A 389 -29.72 -14.03 -12.38
CA ALA A 389 -30.35 -12.83 -12.90
C ALA A 389 -29.29 -11.80 -13.32
N GLN A 390 -29.32 -11.34 -14.58
CA GLN A 390 -28.39 -10.31 -15.08
C GLN A 390 -28.66 -8.96 -14.41
N ALA A 391 -27.59 -8.29 -13.97
CA ALA A 391 -27.66 -6.94 -13.43
C ALA A 391 -28.17 -5.95 -14.50
N SER A 392 -28.96 -4.97 -14.08
CA SER A 392 -29.43 -3.91 -14.97
C SER A 392 -28.28 -2.99 -15.37
N ASN A 393 -28.21 -2.68 -16.66
CA ASN A 393 -27.19 -1.82 -17.23
C ASN A 393 -27.66 -0.36 -17.23
N LEU A 394 -26.94 0.48 -16.50
CA LEU A 394 -27.11 1.93 -16.51
C LEU A 394 -26.01 2.55 -17.36
N THR A 395 -26.42 3.26 -18.41
CA THR A 395 -25.53 4.01 -19.30
C THR A 395 -25.67 5.50 -19.03
N VAL A 396 -24.55 6.22 -19.08
CA VAL A 396 -24.49 7.68 -18.91
C VAL A 396 -23.67 8.26 -20.02
N ASN A 397 -24.26 9.21 -20.72
CA ASN A 397 -23.63 10.07 -21.70
C ASN A 397 -23.58 11.48 -21.12
N VAL A 398 -22.40 12.10 -21.19
CA VAL A 398 -22.23 13.51 -20.87
C VAL A 398 -22.53 14.29 -22.15
N VAL A 399 -23.65 15.02 -22.17
CA VAL A 399 -24.09 15.78 -23.35
C VAL A 399 -23.35 17.11 -23.44
N SER A 400 -23.26 17.82 -22.32
CA SER A 400 -22.50 19.07 -22.25
C SER A 400 -22.01 19.35 -20.83
N VAL A 401 -20.86 20.02 -20.77
CA VAL A 401 -20.27 20.58 -19.55
C VAL A 401 -19.80 21.98 -19.90
N ASN A 402 -20.41 22.98 -19.28
CA ASN A 402 -19.98 24.37 -19.41
C ASN A 402 -19.33 24.79 -18.09
N ALA A 403 -18.09 25.27 -18.20
CA ALA A 403 -17.33 25.77 -17.06
C ALA A 403 -17.52 27.28 -16.90
N GLU A 404 -17.73 27.70 -15.66
CA GLU A 404 -17.74 29.09 -15.25
C GLU A 404 -16.92 29.22 -13.96
N ALA A 405 -16.12 30.28 -13.84
CA ALA A 405 -15.44 30.64 -12.60
C ALA A 405 -16.20 31.79 -11.96
N ILE A 406 -16.68 31.59 -10.73
CA ILE A 406 -17.45 32.60 -9.99
C ILE A 406 -16.75 32.85 -8.66
N GLY A 407 -16.05 33.97 -8.54
CA GLY A 407 -15.23 34.27 -7.36
C GLY A 407 -14.20 33.17 -7.11
N ASP A 408 -14.18 32.66 -5.87
CA ASP A 408 -13.28 31.58 -5.43
C ASP A 408 -13.85 30.17 -5.66
N ASN A 409 -14.96 30.04 -6.41
CA ASN A 409 -15.60 28.75 -6.69
C ASN A 409 -15.41 28.33 -8.15
N GLU A 410 -15.33 27.01 -8.34
CA GLU A 410 -15.49 26.38 -9.65
C GLU A 410 -16.95 26.01 -9.83
N VAL A 411 -17.52 26.39 -10.98
CA VAL A 411 -18.90 26.06 -11.33
C VAL A 411 -18.94 25.26 -12.62
N ARG A 412 -19.76 24.21 -12.65
CA ARG A 412 -20.05 23.43 -13.85
C ARG A 412 -21.56 23.33 -14.06
N HIS A 413 -22.01 23.75 -15.24
CA HIS A 413 -23.35 23.46 -15.73
C HIS A 413 -23.28 22.19 -16.56
N VAL A 414 -23.91 21.13 -16.08
CA VAL A 414 -23.78 19.79 -16.64
C VAL A 414 -25.12 19.31 -17.16
N HIS A 415 -25.13 18.77 -18.37
CA HIS A 415 -26.25 18.04 -18.95
C HIS A 415 -25.83 16.60 -19.18
N LEU A 416 -26.51 15.67 -18.49
CA LEU A 416 -26.34 14.24 -18.66
C LEU A 416 -27.60 13.64 -19.28
N GLU A 417 -27.42 12.65 -20.13
CA GLU A 417 -28.49 11.76 -20.56
C GLU A 417 -28.05 10.31 -20.45
N GLY A 418 -29.00 9.40 -20.40
CA GLY A 418 -28.65 8.00 -20.33
C GLY A 418 -29.84 7.08 -20.53
N THR A 419 -29.55 5.79 -20.45
CA THR A 419 -30.59 4.75 -20.46
C THR A 419 -30.34 3.74 -19.38
N CYS A 420 -31.42 3.18 -18.82
CA CYS A 420 -31.34 2.04 -17.91
C CYS A 420 -32.10 0.86 -18.53
N SER A 421 -31.42 -0.26 -18.74
CA SER A 421 -31.98 -1.41 -19.45
C SER A 421 -31.63 -2.72 -18.74
N SER A 422 -32.40 -3.76 -19.03
CA SER A 422 -32.13 -5.12 -18.59
C SER A 422 -32.59 -6.10 -19.67
N SER A 423 -31.98 -7.29 -19.69
CA SER A 423 -32.43 -8.42 -20.49
C SER A 423 -33.72 -9.06 -19.93
N GLU A 424 -34.12 -8.71 -18.70
CA GLU A 424 -35.37 -9.18 -18.11
C GLU A 424 -36.60 -8.50 -18.76
N PRO A 425 -37.54 -9.27 -19.35
CA PRO A 425 -38.71 -8.71 -20.04
C PRO A 425 -39.64 -7.88 -19.14
N SER A 426 -39.65 -8.17 -17.84
CA SER A 426 -40.45 -7.46 -16.83
C SER A 426 -39.78 -6.22 -16.25
N PHE A 427 -38.55 -5.90 -16.69
CA PHE A 427 -37.79 -4.78 -16.15
C PHE A 427 -38.46 -3.43 -16.44
N LYS A 428 -38.73 -2.68 -15.38
CA LYS A 428 -39.21 -1.30 -15.43
C LYS A 428 -38.49 -0.47 -14.38
N VAL A 429 -37.93 0.65 -14.81
CA VAL A 429 -37.31 1.63 -13.93
C VAL A 429 -38.40 2.31 -13.10
N GLU A 430 -38.26 2.28 -11.79
CA GLU A 430 -39.12 2.99 -10.83
C GLU A 430 -38.65 4.44 -10.68
N SER A 431 -37.35 4.63 -10.46
CA SER A 431 -36.76 5.95 -10.28
C SER A 431 -35.30 6.00 -10.75
N ILE A 432 -34.85 7.21 -11.09
CA ILE A 432 -33.44 7.56 -11.22
C ILE A 432 -33.16 8.68 -10.22
N ASN A 433 -32.22 8.45 -9.33
CA ASN A 433 -31.73 9.44 -8.37
C ASN A 433 -30.33 9.90 -8.81
N VAL A 434 -30.07 11.19 -8.71
CA VAL A 434 -28.75 11.76 -8.96
C VAL A 434 -28.24 12.39 -7.68
N PHE A 435 -26.99 12.09 -7.34
CA PHE A 435 -26.28 12.66 -6.21
C PHE A 435 -25.06 13.42 -6.71
N SER A 436 -24.88 14.64 -6.23
CA SER A 436 -23.76 15.52 -6.55
C SER A 436 -22.89 15.66 -5.30
N ASN A 437 -21.65 15.16 -5.35
CA ASN A 437 -20.71 15.13 -4.22
C ASN A 437 -21.31 14.52 -2.93
N GLY A 438 -22.16 13.50 -3.09
CA GLY A 438 -22.81 12.81 -1.97
C GLY A 438 -24.19 13.36 -1.60
N GLU A 439 -24.55 14.55 -2.08
CA GLU A 439 -25.84 15.17 -1.77
C GLU A 439 -26.89 14.91 -2.86
N PRO A 440 -28.17 14.67 -2.50
CA PRO A 440 -29.25 14.58 -3.48
C PRO A 440 -29.30 15.81 -4.40
N SER A 441 -29.44 15.56 -5.69
CA SER A 441 -29.36 16.59 -6.73
C SER A 441 -30.72 16.86 -7.39
N ALA A 442 -30.71 17.67 -8.45
CA ALA A 442 -31.91 18.03 -9.19
C ALA A 442 -32.68 16.81 -9.72
N ALA A 443 -34.00 16.94 -9.83
CA ALA A 443 -34.88 15.87 -10.31
C ALA A 443 -34.52 15.44 -11.75
N VAL A 444 -34.65 14.15 -12.01
CA VAL A 444 -34.39 13.54 -13.32
C VAL A 444 -35.67 13.50 -14.13
N GLN A 445 -35.58 13.82 -15.42
CA GLN A 445 -36.69 13.58 -16.36
C GLN A 445 -36.55 12.16 -16.91
N LEU A 446 -37.50 11.27 -16.57
CA LEU A 446 -37.52 9.87 -17.02
C LEU A 446 -38.67 9.66 -18.02
N THR A 447 -38.35 9.19 -19.22
CA THR A 447 -39.33 8.79 -20.24
C THR A 447 -39.04 7.38 -20.71
N GLY A 448 -39.85 6.43 -20.24
CA GLY A 448 -39.61 5.00 -20.46
C GLY A 448 -38.31 4.56 -19.79
N ASN A 449 -37.31 4.18 -20.58
CA ASN A 449 -35.98 3.77 -20.10
C ASN A 449 -34.90 4.84 -20.31
N ARG A 450 -35.24 5.97 -20.93
CA ARG A 450 -34.32 7.10 -21.17
C ARG A 450 -34.50 8.15 -20.09
N TRP A 451 -33.40 8.73 -19.65
CA TRP A 451 -33.42 9.78 -18.65
C TRP A 451 -32.50 10.93 -19.03
N THR A 452 -32.85 12.13 -18.57
CA THR A 452 -32.02 13.34 -18.69
C THR A 452 -31.95 14.05 -17.36
N TRP A 453 -30.79 14.63 -17.08
CA TRP A 453 -30.52 15.40 -15.87
C TRP A 453 -29.70 16.64 -16.21
N GLN A 454 -30.08 17.76 -15.60
CA GLN A 454 -29.32 19.00 -15.68
C GLN A 454 -29.10 19.55 -14.28
N GLY A 455 -27.87 19.98 -14.00
CA GLY A 455 -27.54 20.54 -12.70
C GLY A 455 -26.39 21.53 -12.76
N ARG A 456 -26.36 22.38 -11.73
CA ARG A 456 -25.26 23.29 -11.45
C ARG A 456 -24.46 22.71 -10.29
N LEU A 457 -23.20 22.39 -10.56
CA LEU A 457 -22.26 21.89 -9.58
C LEU A 457 -21.35 23.03 -9.16
N GLU A 458 -21.10 23.15 -7.86
CA GLU A 458 -20.27 24.20 -7.30
C GLU A 458 -19.41 23.65 -6.18
N LYS A 459 -18.15 24.05 -6.16
CA LYS A 459 -17.21 23.77 -5.06
C LYS A 459 -16.17 24.88 -4.95
N PRO A 460 -15.54 25.05 -3.79
CA PRO A 460 -14.39 25.94 -3.64
C PRO A 460 -13.24 25.53 -4.56
N GLN A 461 -12.53 26.51 -5.10
CA GLN A 461 -11.24 26.30 -5.74
C GLN A 461 -10.24 25.77 -4.71
N HIS A 462 -9.54 24.71 -5.06
CA HIS A 462 -8.53 24.11 -4.21
C HIS A 462 -7.14 24.55 -4.69
N HIS A 463 -6.42 25.30 -3.85
CA HIS A 463 -5.06 25.71 -4.14
C HIS A 463 -4.08 24.87 -3.34
N GLU A 464 -3.20 24.16 -4.04
CA GLU A 464 -2.11 23.42 -3.42
C GLU A 464 -0.77 24.08 -3.71
N LYS A 465 0.08 24.10 -2.68
CA LYS A 465 1.47 24.53 -2.82
C LYS A 465 2.26 23.67 -3.82
N TYR A 466 1.93 22.38 -3.88
CA TYR A 466 2.53 21.40 -4.77
C TYR A 466 1.43 20.67 -5.53
N PRO A 467 0.90 21.26 -6.61
CA PRO A 467 -0.20 20.66 -7.35
C PRO A 467 0.27 19.34 -8.01
N PRO A 468 -0.58 18.29 -7.99
CA PRO A 468 -0.28 17.03 -8.66
C PRO A 468 -0.25 17.21 -10.19
N GLU A 469 0.53 16.37 -10.88
CA GLU A 469 0.51 16.32 -12.35
C GLU A 469 -0.71 15.57 -12.90
N GLY A 470 -1.11 14.52 -12.18
CA GLY A 470 -2.32 13.76 -12.43
C GLY A 470 -3.53 14.42 -11.80
N ARG A 471 -4.68 14.28 -12.46
CA ARG A 471 -5.96 14.75 -11.91
C ARG A 471 -6.39 13.90 -10.73
N LEU A 472 -6.87 14.55 -9.68
CA LEU A 472 -7.42 13.87 -8.51
C LEU A 472 -8.94 13.97 -8.49
N PRO A 473 -9.66 12.96 -7.94
CA PRO A 473 -11.12 13.03 -7.81
C PRO A 473 -11.63 14.27 -7.06
N ARG A 474 -10.87 14.80 -6.09
CA ARG A 474 -11.23 16.05 -5.39
C ARG A 474 -11.19 17.29 -6.29
N ASP A 475 -10.43 17.25 -7.38
CA ASP A 475 -10.35 18.31 -8.37
C ASP A 475 -11.48 18.19 -9.41
N GLN A 476 -12.33 17.16 -9.29
CA GLN A 476 -13.49 16.94 -10.13
C GLN A 476 -14.79 17.06 -9.31
N PHE A 477 -15.93 17.03 -9.99
CA PHE A 477 -17.24 16.86 -9.38
C PHE A 477 -17.68 15.41 -9.50
N MET A 478 -18.04 14.80 -8.38
CA MET A 478 -18.57 13.45 -8.36
C MET A 478 -20.08 13.48 -8.56
N ILE A 479 -20.56 12.78 -9.57
CA ILE A 479 -21.98 12.53 -9.80
C ILE A 479 -22.23 11.03 -9.69
N VAL A 480 -23.09 10.61 -8.78
CA VAL A 480 -23.58 9.23 -8.70
C VAL A 480 -25.01 9.20 -9.21
N ILE A 481 -25.27 8.38 -10.21
CA ILE A 481 -26.60 8.14 -10.74
C ILE A 481 -27.02 6.74 -10.31
N GLU A 482 -28.08 6.66 -9.53
CA GLU A 482 -28.69 5.42 -9.06
C GLU A 482 -30.00 5.20 -9.81
N ALA A 483 -30.20 3.99 -10.33
CA ALA A 483 -31.46 3.56 -10.88
C ALA A 483 -32.06 2.49 -10.00
N LYS A 484 -33.33 2.66 -9.61
CA LYS A 484 -34.11 1.65 -8.88
C LYS A 484 -35.20 1.11 -9.80
N ALA A 485 -35.38 -0.20 -9.77
CA ALA A 485 -36.38 -0.92 -10.53
C ALA A 485 -37.59 -1.28 -9.66
N LEU A 486 -38.76 -1.43 -10.27
CA LEU A 486 -40.01 -1.78 -9.56
C LEU A 486 -39.96 -3.13 -8.81
N ASN A 487 -39.03 -4.02 -9.20
CA ASN A 487 -38.80 -5.28 -8.50
C ASN A 487 -37.84 -5.14 -7.29
N GLY A 488 -37.48 -3.91 -6.91
CA GLY A 488 -36.62 -3.61 -5.77
C GLY A 488 -35.12 -3.67 -6.05
N ARG A 489 -34.68 -4.01 -7.27
CA ARG A 489 -33.25 -3.98 -7.62
C ARG A 489 -32.76 -2.57 -7.89
N SER A 490 -31.50 -2.32 -7.54
CA SER A 490 -30.81 -1.06 -7.87
C SER A 490 -29.53 -1.32 -8.68
N THR A 491 -29.16 -0.34 -9.48
CA THR A 491 -27.84 -0.24 -10.14
C THR A 491 -27.37 1.20 -10.03
N ALA A 492 -26.06 1.44 -10.00
CA ALA A 492 -25.53 2.78 -9.91
C ALA A 492 -24.28 2.95 -10.76
N VAL A 493 -24.01 4.19 -11.15
CA VAL A 493 -22.84 4.56 -11.93
C VAL A 493 -22.31 5.89 -11.42
N MET A 494 -21.00 5.94 -11.23
CA MET A 494 -20.29 7.16 -10.86
C MET A 494 -19.71 7.82 -12.12
N ARG A 495 -19.76 9.15 -12.17
CA ARG A 495 -19.11 9.99 -13.17
C ARG A 495 -18.35 11.10 -12.47
N LEU A 496 -17.12 11.32 -12.90
CA LEU A 496 -16.31 12.46 -12.48
C LEU A 496 -16.38 13.50 -13.61
N ILE A 497 -16.78 14.72 -13.29
CA ILE A 497 -16.89 15.84 -14.23
C ILE A 497 -15.80 16.85 -13.91
N ASP A 498 -15.02 17.25 -14.92
CA ASP A 498 -14.01 18.29 -14.79
C ASP A 498 -14.60 19.70 -14.79
#